data_AF-F6I5C7-F1
#
_entry.id   AF-F6I5C7-F1
#
_cell.length_a   1.000
_cell.length_b   1.000
_cell.length_c   1.000
_cell.angle_alpha   90.00
_cell.angle_beta   90.00
_cell.angle_gamma   90.00
#
_symmetry.space_group_name_H-M   'P 1'
#
loop_
_entity.id
_entity.type
_entity.pdbx_description
1 polymer ?
#
loop_
_entity_poly.entity_id
_entity_poly.type
_entity_poly.pdbx_seq_one_letter_code
_entity_poly.pdbx_strand_id
1 'polypeptide(L)'
;MSLSQNKEKHMAKPIQELDLSNYECCTPSYRLLPKNYPIPSASQRIKLGAEVLNDYWVSVASGSEDYSFKNMRKNQYEEGLFRCEDDRFELDMLLESINVTTKRVEELLDKINNNIIKIDSPIRIEDYFTALNLRCIEHLYGDHGLDVIDVFRKHATLALLVILTRLK
;
A
#
# COMPACT_ATOMS: atom_id res chain seq x y z
N MET A 1 9.17 -55.53 -5.91
CA MET A 1 10.02 -54.61 -5.14
C MET A 1 9.67 -53.18 -5.53
N SER A 2 8.89 -52.43 -4.73
CA SER A 2 8.77 -50.96 -4.87
C SER A 2 7.98 -50.24 -3.75
N LEU A 3 7.52 -50.94 -2.70
CA LEU A 3 6.76 -50.31 -1.60
C LEU A 3 7.62 -49.51 -0.59
N SER A 4 8.95 -49.57 -0.70
CA SER A 4 9.86 -48.99 0.30
C SER A 4 10.27 -47.55 -0.01
N GLN A 5 10.15 -47.06 -1.25
CA GLN A 5 10.65 -45.73 -1.64
C GLN A 5 9.68 -44.56 -1.33
N ASN A 6 8.41 -44.83 -1.02
CA ASN A 6 7.44 -43.78 -0.65
C ASN A 6 7.35 -43.51 0.86
N LYS A 7 7.98 -44.35 1.70
CA LYS A 7 7.84 -44.27 3.16
C LYS A 7 8.58 -43.08 3.78
N GLU A 8 9.70 -42.65 3.19
CA GLU A 8 10.53 -41.56 3.72
C GLU A 8 10.17 -40.17 3.17
N LYS A 9 9.48 -40.08 2.02
CA LYS A 9 9.24 -38.82 1.30
C LYS A 9 8.29 -37.84 1.99
N HIS A 10 7.45 -38.31 2.91
CA HIS A 10 6.44 -37.49 3.59
C HIS A 10 6.87 -36.99 4.98
N MET A 11 7.99 -37.49 5.52
CA MET A 11 8.45 -37.12 6.87
C MET A 11 9.06 -35.71 6.97
N ALA A 12 9.49 -35.12 5.84
CA ALA A 12 10.22 -33.85 5.83
C ALA A 12 9.49 -32.70 5.13
N LYS A 13 8.29 -32.93 4.57
CA LYS A 13 7.57 -31.91 3.80
C LYS A 13 6.53 -31.19 4.66
N PRO A 14 6.46 -29.84 4.62
CA PRO A 14 5.35 -29.09 5.20
C PRO A 14 4.01 -29.55 4.63
N ILE A 15 2.93 -29.46 5.41
CA ILE A 15 1.55 -29.84 5.00
C ILE A 15 1.18 -29.23 3.64
N GLN A 16 1.61 -27.99 3.39
CA GLN A 16 1.34 -27.23 2.17
C GLN A 16 1.95 -27.85 0.90
N GLU A 17 2.98 -28.68 1.03
CA GLU A 17 3.69 -29.32 -0.08
C GLU A 17 3.30 -30.79 -0.27
N LEU A 18 2.36 -31.31 0.52
CA LEU A 18 1.84 -32.65 0.33
C LEU A 18 0.86 -32.68 -0.84
N ASP A 19 1.09 -33.61 -1.77
CA ASP A 19 0.08 -33.97 -2.76
C ASP A 19 -0.96 -34.88 -2.10
N LEU A 20 -2.16 -34.34 -1.88
CA LEU A 20 -3.29 -35.02 -1.23
C LEU A 20 -4.41 -35.41 -2.22
N SER A 21 -4.15 -35.31 -3.53
CA SER A 21 -5.16 -35.50 -4.58
C SER A 21 -5.85 -36.87 -4.52
N ASN A 22 -5.09 -37.91 -4.16
CA ASN A 22 -5.55 -39.30 -4.07
C ASN A 22 -5.98 -39.75 -2.66
N TYR A 23 -6.01 -38.82 -1.69
CA TYR A 23 -6.39 -39.14 -0.32
C TYR A 23 -7.89 -38.93 -0.07
N GLU A 24 -8.40 -39.61 0.95
CA GLU A 24 -9.81 -39.59 1.34
C GLU A 24 -10.30 -38.16 1.54
N CYS A 25 -11.48 -37.85 1.00
CA CYS A 25 -12.13 -36.55 1.09
C CYS A 25 -13.48 -36.68 1.78
N CYS A 26 -13.70 -35.89 2.84
CA CYS A 26 -15.01 -35.80 3.50
C CYS A 26 -15.85 -34.64 2.95
N THR A 27 -15.19 -33.62 2.38
CA THR A 27 -15.80 -32.50 1.65
C THR A 27 -14.89 -32.11 0.48
N PRO A 28 -15.33 -31.27 -0.46
CA PRO A 28 -14.47 -30.80 -1.55
C PRO A 28 -13.16 -30.19 -1.05
N SER A 29 -13.21 -29.44 0.07
CA SER A 29 -12.09 -28.68 0.62
C SER A 29 -11.31 -29.36 1.73
N TYR A 30 -11.61 -30.60 2.13
CA TYR A 30 -10.90 -31.29 3.21
C TYR A 30 -10.40 -32.66 2.79
N ARG A 31 -9.12 -32.93 3.08
CA ARG A 31 -8.43 -34.19 2.76
C ARG A 31 -7.80 -34.80 4.00
N LEU A 32 -7.79 -36.13 4.07
CA LEU A 32 -7.15 -36.88 5.15
C LEU A 32 -5.63 -36.93 4.94
N LEU A 33 -4.87 -36.66 6.01
CA LEU A 33 -3.42 -36.77 6.02
C LEU A 33 -2.97 -38.23 5.86
N PRO A 34 -1.79 -38.45 5.26
CA PRO A 34 -1.18 -39.77 5.21
C PRO A 34 -0.97 -40.33 6.62
N LYS A 35 -1.22 -41.64 6.81
CA LYS A 35 -1.03 -42.32 8.10
C LYS A 35 0.40 -42.23 8.65
N ASN A 36 1.38 -41.97 7.78
CA ASN A 36 2.79 -41.81 8.11
C ASN A 36 3.23 -40.34 8.29
N TYR A 37 2.31 -39.38 8.20
CA TYR A 37 2.63 -37.98 8.44
C TYR A 37 2.80 -37.72 9.95
N PRO A 38 3.89 -37.06 10.39
CA PRO A 38 4.12 -36.80 11.80
C PRO A 38 3.13 -35.78 12.34
N ILE A 39 2.36 -36.17 13.36
CA ILE A 39 1.42 -35.28 14.05
C ILE A 39 2.13 -34.66 15.26
N PRO A 40 2.23 -33.32 15.35
CA PRO A 40 2.88 -32.67 16.47
C PRO A 40 2.10 -32.93 17.76
N SER A 41 2.82 -33.30 18.83
CA SER A 41 2.21 -33.48 20.15
C SER A 41 2.01 -32.13 20.83
N ALA A 42 0.79 -31.83 21.27
CA ALA A 42 0.46 -30.61 21.99
C ALA A 42 0.62 -30.82 23.52
N SER A 43 1.62 -30.17 24.12
CA SER A 43 2.00 -30.36 25.53
C SER A 43 0.89 -30.05 26.55
N GLN A 44 -0.11 -29.26 26.17
CA GLN A 44 -1.21 -28.81 27.03
C GLN A 44 -2.57 -29.42 26.64
N ARG A 45 -2.59 -30.47 25.82
CA ARG A 45 -3.85 -31.08 25.38
C ARG A 45 -4.47 -31.91 26.52
N ILE A 46 -5.65 -31.50 26.94
CA ILE A 46 -6.51 -32.21 27.90
C ILE A 46 -7.38 -33.26 27.19
N LYS A 47 -7.99 -34.19 27.97
CA LYS A 47 -8.85 -35.28 27.46
C LYS A 47 -9.90 -34.81 26.45
N LEU A 48 -10.64 -33.76 26.80
CA LEU A 48 -11.66 -33.18 25.92
C LEU A 48 -11.06 -32.72 24.58
N GLY A 49 -9.86 -32.11 24.61
CA GLY A 49 -9.17 -31.65 23.40
C GLY A 49 -8.68 -32.80 22.52
N ALA A 50 -8.41 -33.98 23.07
CA ALA A 50 -8.06 -35.17 22.29
C ALA A 50 -9.29 -35.80 21.59
N GLU A 51 -10.49 -35.55 22.11
CA GLU A 51 -11.74 -36.08 21.56
C GLU A 51 -12.31 -35.20 20.44
N VAL A 52 -12.19 -33.87 20.56
CA VAL A 52 -12.89 -32.93 19.67
C VAL A 52 -12.02 -32.26 18.61
N LEU A 53 -10.71 -32.18 18.82
CA LEU A 53 -9.83 -31.44 17.91
C LEU A 53 -9.36 -32.33 16.76
N ASN A 54 -9.30 -31.72 15.58
CA ASN A 54 -8.87 -32.38 14.37
C ASN A 54 -7.34 -32.39 14.25
N ASP A 55 -6.77 -33.60 14.11
CA ASP A 55 -5.33 -33.80 13.88
C ASP A 55 -5.00 -34.36 12.49
N TYR A 56 -6.02 -34.86 11.78
CA TYR A 56 -5.82 -35.71 10.60
C TYR A 56 -6.37 -35.11 9.32
N TRP A 57 -7.37 -34.22 9.39
CA TRP A 57 -7.94 -33.58 8.22
C TRP A 57 -7.29 -32.23 7.98
N VAL A 58 -6.98 -31.91 6.73
CA VAL A 58 -6.41 -30.61 6.37
C VAL A 58 -7.25 -29.97 5.29
N SER A 59 -7.35 -28.65 5.34
CA SER A 59 -8.02 -27.89 4.27
C SER A 59 -7.12 -27.85 3.05
N VAL A 60 -7.72 -28.15 1.90
CA VAL A 60 -7.11 -28.01 0.57
C VAL A 60 -7.98 -27.03 -0.18
N ALA A 61 -7.36 -26.07 -0.87
CA ALA A 61 -8.10 -25.15 -1.72
C ALA A 61 -8.84 -25.95 -2.80
N SER A 62 -10.18 -25.93 -2.80
CA SER A 62 -11.02 -26.70 -3.74
C SER A 62 -11.64 -25.80 -4.83
N GLY A 63 -11.03 -24.65 -5.11
CA GLY A 63 -11.49 -23.76 -6.17
C GLY A 63 -11.29 -24.40 -7.55
N SER A 64 -12.23 -24.15 -8.47
CA SER A 64 -12.12 -24.53 -9.89
C SER A 64 -11.25 -23.55 -10.70
N GLU A 65 -10.64 -22.57 -10.03
CA GLU A 65 -9.74 -21.62 -10.66
C GLU A 65 -8.41 -22.35 -10.91
N ASP A 66 -8.02 -22.40 -12.19
CA ASP A 66 -6.88 -23.14 -12.70
C ASP A 66 -5.69 -23.13 -11.72
N TYR A 67 -5.28 -24.33 -11.29
CA TYR A 67 -4.18 -24.63 -10.34
C TYR A 67 -2.80 -24.23 -10.88
N SER A 68 -2.63 -22.99 -11.33
CA SER A 68 -1.35 -22.31 -11.43
C SER A 68 -1.11 -21.58 -10.11
N PHE A 69 -0.40 -22.24 -9.19
CA PHE A 69 0.14 -21.69 -7.95
C PHE A 69 0.41 -20.19 -8.01
N LYS A 70 -0.57 -19.40 -7.59
CA LYS A 70 -0.43 -18.03 -7.08
C LYS A 70 -1.73 -17.74 -6.33
N ASN A 71 -1.70 -17.89 -5.01
CA ASN A 71 -2.66 -17.29 -4.06
C ASN A 71 -2.62 -15.73 -4.12
N MET A 72 -2.28 -15.17 -5.28
CA MET A 72 -1.95 -13.76 -5.54
C MET A 72 -2.34 -13.34 -6.96
N ARG A 73 -3.08 -14.15 -7.74
CA ARG A 73 -3.67 -13.61 -8.97
C ARG A 73 -4.92 -12.82 -8.57
N LYS A 74 -4.70 -11.53 -8.28
CA LYS A 74 -5.78 -10.55 -8.22
C LYS A 74 -6.61 -10.67 -9.48
N ASN A 75 -7.92 -10.71 -9.34
CA ASN A 75 -8.82 -10.66 -10.48
C ASN A 75 -8.55 -9.39 -11.30
N GLN A 76 -8.71 -9.40 -12.63
CA GLN A 76 -8.53 -8.20 -13.47
C GLN A 76 -9.36 -7.01 -12.96
N TYR A 77 -10.54 -7.29 -12.38
CA TYR A 77 -11.41 -6.30 -11.78
C TYR A 77 -10.87 -5.77 -10.44
N GLU A 78 -10.23 -6.62 -9.64
CA GLU A 78 -9.59 -6.20 -8.39
C GLU A 78 -8.35 -5.33 -8.68
N GLU A 79 -7.54 -5.72 -9.66
CA GLU A 79 -6.39 -4.92 -10.09
C GLU A 79 -6.83 -3.56 -10.64
N GLY A 80 -7.93 -3.53 -11.40
CA GLY A 80 -8.55 -2.28 -11.83
C GLY A 80 -9.02 -1.41 -10.67
N LEU A 81 -9.66 -2.01 -9.65
CA LEU A 81 -10.13 -1.29 -8.47
C LEU A 81 -8.97 -0.71 -7.65
N PHE A 82 -7.88 -1.46 -7.45
CA PHE A 82 -6.70 -0.96 -6.75
C PHE A 82 -6.02 0.19 -7.51
N ARG A 83 -5.90 0.08 -8.84
CA ARG A 83 -5.38 1.18 -9.66
C ARG A 83 -6.21 2.44 -9.55
N CYS A 84 -7.54 2.32 -9.63
CA CYS A 84 -8.43 3.46 -9.45
C CYS A 84 -8.31 4.07 -8.05
N GLU A 85 -8.11 3.26 -7.01
CA GLU A 85 -7.93 3.74 -5.64
C GLU A 85 -6.61 4.50 -5.48
N ASP A 86 -5.50 3.97 -6.02
CA ASP A 86 -4.19 4.61 -6.01
C ASP A 86 -4.22 5.94 -6.79
N ASP A 87 -4.78 5.93 -8.01
CA ASP A 87 -4.93 7.14 -8.85
C ASP A 87 -5.78 8.21 -8.14
N ARG A 88 -6.89 7.81 -7.50
CA ARG A 88 -7.75 8.72 -6.73
C ARG A 88 -6.98 9.32 -5.56
N PHE A 89 -6.26 8.49 -4.81
CA PHE A 89 -5.49 8.95 -3.66
C PHE A 89 -4.39 9.93 -4.05
N GLU A 90 -3.64 9.66 -5.12
CA GLU A 90 -2.62 10.56 -5.62
C GLU A 90 -3.22 11.90 -6.06
N LEU A 91 -4.33 11.87 -6.79
CA LEU A 91 -5.03 13.08 -7.22
C LEU A 91 -5.54 13.89 -6.03
N ASP A 92 -6.20 13.25 -5.05
CA ASP A 92 -6.71 13.92 -3.85
C ASP A 92 -5.56 14.56 -3.04
N MET A 93 -4.44 13.87 -2.91
CA MET A 93 -3.25 14.41 -2.23
C MET A 93 -2.69 15.65 -2.93
N LEU A 94 -2.58 15.61 -4.27
CA LEU A 94 -2.11 16.75 -5.06
C LEU A 94 -3.08 17.93 -4.97
N LEU A 95 -4.38 17.67 -5.07
CA LEU A 95 -5.42 18.70 -5.03
C LEU A 95 -5.46 19.38 -3.65
N GLU A 96 -5.35 18.61 -2.57
CA GLU A 96 -5.26 19.18 -1.23
C GLU A 96 -3.97 19.99 -1.02
N SER A 97 -2.83 19.50 -1.53
CA SER A 97 -1.57 20.26 -1.48
C SER A 97 -1.66 21.59 -2.23
N ILE A 98 -2.32 21.60 -3.40
CA ILE A 98 -2.56 22.83 -4.17
C ILE A 98 -3.49 23.76 -3.39
N ASN A 99 -4.62 23.28 -2.87
CA ASN A 99 -5.57 24.09 -2.10
C ASN A 99 -4.91 24.76 -0.87
N VAL A 100 -4.15 23.99 -0.09
CA VAL A 100 -3.42 24.51 1.08
C VAL A 100 -2.39 25.56 0.65
N THR A 101 -1.68 25.32 -0.45
CA THR A 101 -0.69 26.27 -0.99
C THR A 101 -1.37 27.54 -1.48
N THR A 102 -2.46 27.44 -2.26
CA THR A 102 -3.25 28.58 -2.75
C THR A 102 -3.73 29.45 -1.61
N LYS A 103 -4.33 28.86 -0.57
CA LYS A 103 -4.78 29.60 0.62
C LYS A 103 -3.62 30.33 1.30
N ARG A 104 -2.46 29.70 1.41
CA ARG A 104 -1.25 30.31 2.00
C ARG A 104 -0.74 31.51 1.19
N VAL A 105 -0.78 31.38 -0.14
CA VAL A 105 -0.41 32.45 -1.09
C VAL A 105 -1.38 33.63 -0.94
N GLU A 106 -2.69 33.36 -0.89
CA GLU A 106 -3.72 34.39 -0.67
C GLU A 106 -3.55 35.10 0.68
N GLU A 107 -3.35 34.36 1.77
CA GLU A 107 -3.10 34.92 3.10
C GLU A 107 -1.87 35.85 3.12
N LEU A 108 -0.81 35.50 2.39
CA LEU A 108 0.37 36.36 2.28
C LEU A 108 0.10 37.61 1.44
N LEU A 109 -0.62 37.45 0.32
CA LEU A 109 -0.99 38.55 -0.56
C LEU A 109 -1.86 39.58 0.18
N ASP A 110 -2.83 39.12 0.97
CA ASP A 110 -3.69 39.97 1.79
C ASP A 110 -2.89 40.72 2.86
N LYS A 111 -1.88 40.08 3.50
CA LYS A 111 -1.00 40.76 4.47
C LYS A 111 -0.16 41.86 3.83
N ILE A 112 0.28 41.65 2.58
CA ILE A 112 1.03 42.66 1.81
C ILE A 112 0.10 43.82 1.44
N ASN A 113 -1.10 43.53 0.90
CA ASN A 113 -2.08 44.54 0.50
C ASN A 113 -2.56 45.39 1.68
N ASN A 114 -2.73 44.78 2.86
CA ASN A 114 -3.11 45.48 4.09
C ASN A 114 -1.95 46.27 4.73
N ASN A 115 -0.80 46.41 4.06
CA ASN A 115 0.41 47.07 4.55
C ASN A 115 0.94 46.54 5.90
N ILE A 116 0.58 45.31 6.28
CA ILE A 116 1.09 44.66 7.50
C ILE A 116 2.57 44.31 7.30
N ILE A 117 2.94 43.94 6.08
CA ILE A 117 4.32 43.69 5.66
C ILE A 117 4.79 44.88 4.83
N LYS A 118 5.82 45.59 5.30
CA LYS A 118 6.41 46.69 4.54
C LYS A 118 7.13 46.14 3.31
N ILE A 119 6.76 46.65 2.13
CA ILE A 119 7.31 46.27 0.82
C ILE A 119 8.84 46.42 0.76
N ASP A 120 9.42 47.33 1.55
CA ASP A 120 10.87 47.59 1.59
C ASP A 120 11.67 46.61 2.46
N SER A 121 11.03 45.68 3.17
CA SER A 121 11.73 44.65 3.95
C SER A 121 11.84 43.34 3.16
N PRO A 122 13.01 42.65 3.17
CA PRO A 122 13.15 41.38 2.46
C PRO A 122 12.21 40.34 3.09
N ILE A 123 11.17 39.96 2.35
CA ILE A 123 10.23 38.92 2.77
C ILE A 123 10.93 37.57 2.63
N ARG A 124 11.18 36.91 3.75
CA ARG A 124 11.67 35.53 3.76
C ARG A 124 10.48 34.59 3.55
N ILE A 125 10.42 33.95 2.39
CA ILE A 125 9.30 33.06 2.04
C ILE A 125 9.17 31.88 3.01
N GLU A 126 10.28 31.44 3.62
CA GLU A 126 10.32 30.33 4.57
C GLU A 126 9.57 30.61 5.88
N ASP A 127 9.36 31.88 6.23
CA ASP A 127 8.57 32.25 7.42
C ASP A 127 7.06 32.11 7.18
N TYR A 128 6.65 32.10 5.90
CA TYR A 128 5.24 32.06 5.49
C TYR A 128 4.86 30.73 4.86
N PHE A 129 5.75 30.03 4.18
CA PHE A 129 5.47 28.78 3.50
C PHE A 129 6.11 27.58 4.21
N THR A 130 5.38 26.47 4.29
CA THR A 130 5.96 25.20 4.72
C THR A 130 6.79 24.58 3.59
N ALA A 131 7.64 23.62 3.90
CA ALA A 131 8.38 22.86 2.90
C ALA A 131 7.46 22.16 1.87
N LEU A 132 6.28 21.72 2.30
CA LEU A 132 5.28 21.11 1.40
C LEU A 132 4.72 22.13 0.42
N ASN A 133 4.44 23.36 0.86
CA ASN A 133 3.92 24.40 -0.02
C ASN A 133 4.99 24.80 -1.06
N LEU A 134 6.24 24.94 -0.65
CA LEU A 134 7.34 25.25 -1.57
C LEU A 134 7.56 24.11 -2.58
N ARG A 135 7.48 22.85 -2.13
CA ARG A 135 7.53 21.69 -3.01
C ARG A 135 6.35 21.64 -3.99
N CYS A 136 5.15 22.05 -3.55
CA CYS A 136 3.98 22.16 -4.42
C CYS A 136 4.21 23.20 -5.53
N ILE A 137 4.80 24.35 -5.19
CA ILE A 137 5.15 25.39 -6.18
C ILE A 137 6.26 24.88 -7.12
N GLU A 138 7.29 24.23 -6.60
CA GLU A 138 8.34 23.60 -7.43
C GLU A 138 7.72 22.62 -8.43
N HIS A 139 6.86 21.73 -7.97
CA HIS A 139 6.18 20.74 -8.80
C HIS A 139 5.27 21.36 -9.87
N LEU A 140 4.61 22.50 -9.57
CA LEU A 140 3.76 23.22 -10.52
C LEU A 140 4.50 23.67 -11.78
N TYR A 141 5.80 23.97 -11.67
CA TYR A 141 6.64 24.44 -12.77
C TYR A 141 7.56 23.36 -13.35
N GLY A 142 7.44 22.11 -12.87
CA GLY A 142 8.21 20.96 -13.38
C GLY A 142 9.71 21.21 -13.37
N ASP A 143 10.37 21.05 -14.52
CA ASP A 143 11.82 21.18 -14.67
C ASP A 143 12.35 22.58 -14.29
N HIS A 144 11.51 23.62 -14.38
CA HIS A 144 11.86 25.00 -14.01
C HIS A 144 11.48 25.35 -12.57
N GLY A 145 11.01 24.38 -11.77
CA GLY A 145 10.55 24.58 -10.40
C GLY A 145 11.58 25.25 -9.50
N LEU A 146 12.81 24.76 -9.51
CA LEU A 146 13.89 25.30 -8.68
C LEU A 146 14.24 26.76 -9.04
N ASP A 147 14.27 27.07 -10.35
CA ASP A 147 14.52 28.44 -10.83
C ASP A 147 13.41 29.39 -10.35
N VAL A 148 12.15 28.95 -10.40
CA VAL A 148 11.01 29.74 -9.93
C VAL A 148 11.06 29.95 -8.42
N ILE A 149 11.43 28.93 -7.64
CA ILE A 149 11.63 29.07 -6.19
C ILE A 149 12.74 30.08 -5.87
N ASP A 150 13.84 30.06 -6.62
CA ASP A 150 14.94 31.02 -6.42
C ASP A 150 14.54 32.46 -6.81
N VAL A 151 13.76 32.62 -7.87
CA VAL A 151 13.16 33.92 -8.23
C VAL A 151 12.17 34.36 -7.15
N PHE A 152 11.38 33.44 -6.59
CA PHE A 152 10.43 33.73 -5.53
C PHE A 152 11.13 34.20 -4.25
N ARG A 153 12.29 33.63 -3.91
CA ARG A 153 13.13 34.12 -2.80
C ARG A 153 13.68 35.52 -3.02
N LYS A 154 14.07 35.85 -4.26
CA LYS A 154 14.66 37.16 -4.61
C LYS A 154 13.61 38.26 -4.77
N HIS A 155 12.44 37.91 -5.32
CA HIS A 155 11.38 38.84 -5.71
C HIS A 155 10.00 38.32 -5.28
N ALA A 156 9.82 38.14 -3.97
CA ALA A 156 8.62 37.53 -3.39
C ALA A 156 7.31 38.18 -3.84
N THR A 157 7.21 39.51 -3.81
CA THR A 157 5.98 40.24 -4.15
C THR A 157 5.53 40.03 -5.60
N LEU A 158 6.44 40.13 -6.56
CA LEU A 158 6.12 39.97 -7.99
C LEU A 158 5.81 38.51 -8.34
N ALA A 159 6.63 37.58 -7.82
CA ALA A 159 6.44 36.16 -8.09
C ALA A 159 5.17 35.61 -7.42
N LEU A 160 4.75 36.15 -6.27
CA LEU A 160 3.53 35.71 -5.56
C LEU A 160 2.27 35.83 -6.43
N LEU A 161 2.11 36.94 -7.16
CA LEU A 161 0.97 37.15 -8.06
C LEU A 161 0.98 36.16 -9.23
N VAL A 162 2.15 35.92 -9.83
CA VAL A 162 2.30 34.96 -10.94
C VAL A 162 1.99 33.53 -10.47
N ILE A 163 2.52 33.14 -9.30
CA ILE A 163 2.27 31.84 -8.70
C ILE A 163 0.77 31.67 -8.40
N LEU A 164 0.11 32.68 -7.83
CA LEU A 164 -1.33 32.63 -7.56
C LEU A 164 -2.16 32.41 -8.84
N THR A 165 -1.80 33.07 -9.94
CA THR A 165 -2.51 32.87 -11.23
C THR A 165 -2.33 31.49 -11.84
N ARG A 166 -1.28 30.75 -11.45
CA ARG A 166 -1.04 29.38 -11.94
C ARG A 166 -1.64 28.31 -11.04
N LEU A 167 -1.85 28.63 -9.77
CA LEU A 167 -2.49 27.75 -8.79
C LEU A 167 -4.03 27.74 -8.91
N LYS A 168 -4.62 28.70 -9.63
CA LYS A 168 -6.07 28.83 -9.85
C LYS A 168 -6.52 28.38 -11.24
#